data_AF-A0A7W1HZV4-F1
#
_entry.id   AF-A0A7W1HZV4-F1
#
_cell.length_a   1.000
_cell.length_b   1.000
_cell.length_c   1.000
_cell.angle_alpha   90.00
_cell.angle_beta   90.00
_cell.angle_gamma   90.00
#
_symmetry.space_group_name_H-M   'P 1'
#
loop_
_entity.id
_entity.type
_entity.pdbx_description
1 polymer ?
#
loop_
_entity_poly.entity_id
_entity_poly.type
_entity_poly.pdbx_seq_one_letter_code
_entity_poly.pdbx_strand_id
1 'polypeptide(L)' 'RQSGDVLGAHRTLLDAYATDVRPLCAKVRESMGAAVDPIADFKRSGYAERVARERAEGVGAGWG' A
#
# COMPACT_ATOMS: atom_id res chain seq x y z
N ARG A 1 24.08 16.00 -26.53
CA ARG A 1 24.74 14.88 -25.80
C ARG A 1 24.43 15.06 -24.32
N GLN A 2 24.03 14.00 -23.62
CA GLN A 2 23.92 14.03 -22.15
C GLN A 2 25.32 14.04 -21.51
N SER A 3 25.45 14.58 -20.30
CA SER A 3 26.73 14.87 -19.63
C SER A 3 27.51 13.64 -19.16
N GLY A 4 26.88 12.47 -19.05
CA GLY A 4 27.52 11.24 -18.54
C GLY A 4 27.78 11.25 -17.03
N ASP A 5 27.16 12.15 -16.28
CA ASP A 5 27.31 12.25 -14.81
C ASP A 5 26.52 11.14 -14.10
N VAL A 6 27.16 9.99 -13.94
CA VAL A 6 26.55 8.81 -13.30
C VAL A 6 26.28 9.04 -11.82
N LEU A 7 27.17 9.73 -11.10
CA LEU A 7 27.02 9.97 -9.66
C LEU A 7 25.89 10.98 -9.38
N GLY A 8 25.77 12.03 -10.19
CA GLY A 8 24.66 12.98 -10.11
C GLY A 8 23.31 12.33 -10.45
N ALA A 9 23.27 11.48 -11.48
CA ALA A 9 22.07 10.71 -11.83
C ALA A 9 21.65 9.76 -10.68
N HIS A 10 22.62 9.07 -10.07
CA HIS A 10 22.35 8.19 -8.93
C HIS A 10 21.83 8.96 -7.70
N ARG A 11 22.42 10.12 -7.39
CA ARG A 11 21.96 10.99 -6.30
C ARG A 11 20.51 11.41 -6.49
N THR A 12 20.14 11.84 -7.69
CA THR A 12 18.77 12.23 -8.03
C THR A 12 17.76 11.13 -7.73
N LEU A 13 18.09 9.88 -8.07
CA LEU A 13 17.22 8.73 -7.79
C LEU A 13 17.10 8.44 -6.29
N LEU A 14 18.21 8.52 -5.55
CA LEU A 14 18.20 8.29 -4.11
C LEU A 14 17.41 9.36 -3.36
N ASP A 15 17.51 10.63 -3.76
CA ASP A 15 16.76 11.72 -3.14
C ASP A 15 15.24 11.52 -3.33
N ALA A 16 14.82 11.09 -4.53
CA ALA A 16 13.43 10.73 -4.80
C ALA A 16 12.98 9.50 -3.99
N TYR A 17 13.80 8.44 -3.96
CA TYR A 17 13.50 7.20 -3.23
C TYR A 17 13.37 7.43 -1.72
N ALA A 18 14.23 8.27 -1.14
CA ALA A 18 14.23 8.56 0.28
C ALA A 18 13.07 9.47 0.72
N THR A 19 12.33 10.06 -0.22
CA THR A 19 11.21 10.94 0.09
C THR A 19 10.04 10.13 0.64
N ASP A 20 9.65 10.42 1.88
CA ASP A 20 8.45 9.81 2.48
C ASP A 20 7.17 10.40 1.88
N VAL A 21 6.59 9.67 0.93
CA VAL A 21 5.33 10.04 0.27
C VAL A 21 4.08 9.53 1.00
N ARG A 22 4.20 8.82 2.13
CA ARG A 22 3.04 8.27 2.87
C ARG A 22 2.01 9.35 3.25
N PRO A 23 2.40 10.56 3.70
CA PRO A 23 1.45 11.63 3.98
C PRO A 23 0.69 12.11 2.74
N LEU A 24 1.34 12.13 1.56
CA LEU A 24 0.68 12.50 0.31
C LEU A 24 -0.33 11.43 -0.11
N CYS A 25 0.04 10.15 -0.03
CA CYS A 25 -0.88 9.05 -0.33
C CYS A 25 -2.10 9.05 0.60
N ALA A 26 -1.92 9.39 1.88
CA ALA A 26 -3.02 9.51 2.84
C ALA A 26 -4.04 10.59 2.40
N LYS A 27 -3.56 11.78 2.03
CA LYS A 27 -4.41 12.88 1.53
C LYS A 27 -5.16 12.50 0.24
N VAL A 28 -4.50 11.80 -0.68
CA VAL A 28 -5.14 11.35 -1.92
C VAL A 28 -6.26 10.35 -1.61
N ARG A 29 -6.03 9.37 -0.72
CA ARG A 29 -7.10 8.45 -0.27
C ARG A 29 -8.28 9.20 0.31
N GLU A 30 -8.04 10.16 1.21
CA GLU A 30 -9.08 10.98 1.81
C GLU A 30 -9.88 11.76 0.75
N SER A 31 -9.21 12.38 -0.23
CA SER A 31 -9.88 13.10 -1.32
C SER A 31 -10.77 12.21 -2.20
N MET A 32 -10.49 10.91 -2.23
CA MET A 32 -11.28 9.89 -2.93
C MET A 32 -12.35 9.24 -2.02
N GLY A 33 -12.51 9.70 -0.78
CA GLY A 33 -13.45 9.15 0.19
C GLY A 33 -12.99 7.83 0.83
N ALA A 34 -11.72 7.47 0.69
CA ALA A 34 -11.13 6.26 1.28
C ALA A 34 -10.40 6.56 2.60
N ALA A 35 -10.17 5.52 3.40
CA ALA A 35 -9.46 5.65 4.67
C ALA A 35 -7.99 6.08 4.49
N VAL A 36 -7.55 7.05 5.31
CA VAL A 36 -6.16 7.52 5.36
C VAL A 36 -5.18 6.40 5.76
N ASP A 37 -5.61 5.55 6.71
CA ASP A 37 -4.94 4.33 7.13
C ASP A 37 -5.83 3.11 6.78
N PRO A 38 -5.60 2.49 5.61
CA PRO A 38 -6.43 1.38 5.15
C PRO A 38 -6.30 0.12 6.00
N ILE A 39 -5.16 -0.09 6.66
CA ILE A 39 -4.95 -1.29 7.48
C ILE A 39 -5.67 -1.15 8.82
N ALA A 40 -5.59 0.02 9.45
CA ALA A 40 -6.35 0.27 10.67
C ALA A 40 -7.86 0.23 10.39
N ASP A 41 -8.31 0.76 9.24
CA ASP A 41 -9.70 0.69 8.84
C ASP A 41 -10.19 -0.73 8.60
N PHE A 42 -9.41 -1.53 7.87
CA PHE A 42 -9.67 -2.94 7.68
C PHE A 42 -9.79 -3.69 9.01
N LYS A 43 -8.87 -3.46 9.95
CA LYS A 43 -8.92 -4.09 11.28
C LYS A 43 -10.17 -3.68 12.06
N ARG A 44 -10.55 -2.40 12.04
CA ARG A 44 -11.77 -1.92 12.71
C ARG A 44 -13.05 -2.46 12.07
N SER A 45 -13.03 -2.70 10.75
CA SER A 45 -14.21 -3.16 10.02
C SER A 45 -14.69 -4.56 10.41
N GLY A 46 -13.84 -5.38 11.05
CA GLY A 46 -14.14 -6.78 11.36
C GLY A 46 -14.37 -7.64 10.11
N TYR A 47 -13.96 -7.14 8.94
CA TYR A 47 -14.21 -7.79 7.65
C TYR A 47 -13.57 -9.18 7.59
N ALA A 48 -12.35 -9.32 8.13
CA ALA A 48 -11.64 -10.59 8.13
C ALA A 48 -12.41 -11.67 8.91
N GLU A 49 -12.88 -11.35 10.12
CA GLU A 49 -13.64 -12.26 10.97
C GLU A 49 -14.98 -12.62 10.33
N ARG A 50 -15.67 -11.63 9.75
CA ARG A 50 -16.94 -11.84 9.06
C ARG A 50 -16.78 -12.79 7.88
N VAL A 51 -15.81 -12.54 7.00
CA VAL A 51 -15.54 -13.38 5.83
C VAL A 51 -15.04 -14.77 6.23
N ALA A 52 -14.24 -14.89 7.28
CA ALA A 52 -13.80 -16.18 7.80
C ALA A 52 -15.00 -17.04 8.24
N ARG A 53 -15.98 -16.44 8.94
CA ARG A 53 -17.22 -17.12 9.33
C ARG A 53 -18.08 -17.50 8.11
N GLU A 54 -18.24 -16.59 7.15
CA GLU A 54 -19.00 -16.85 5.91
C GLU A 54 -18.37 -17.99 5.07
N ARG A 55 -17.04 -18.12 5.10
CA ARG A 55 -16.31 -19.14 4.34
C ARG A 55 -16.06 -20.44 5.11
N ALA A 56 -16.39 -20.52 6.39
CA ALA A 56 -16.17 -21.71 7.21
C ALA A 56 -16.94 -22.95 6.71
N GLU A 57 -17.98 -22.75 5.89
CA GLU A 57 -18.75 -23.82 5.23
C GLU A 57 -18.15 -24.27 3.88
N GLY A 58 -17.13 -23.57 3.37
CA GLY A 58 -16.42 -23.92 2.15
C GLY A 58 -15.25 -24.85 2.44
N VAL A 59 -15.28 -26.06 1.87
CA VAL A 59 -14.14 -26.98 1.87
C VAL A 59 -12.91 -26.25 1.32
N GLY A 60 -11.89 -26.06 2.14
CA GLY A 60 -10.63 -25.46 1.70
C GLY A 60 -10.05 -26.31 0.57
N ALA A 61 -10.01 -25.76 -0.65
CA ALA A 61 -9.29 -26.36 -1.76
C ALA A 61 -7.78 -26.24 -1.46
N GLY A 62 -7.24 -27.26 -0.80
CA GLY A 62 -5.81 -27.43 -0.65
C GLY A 62 -5.21 -27.87 -1.99
N TRP A 63 -4.14 -27.22 -2.42
CA TRP A 63 -3.27 -27.74 -3.47
C TRP A 63 -2.39 -28.82 -2.84
N GLY A 64 -2.97 -30.02 -2.70
CA GLY A 64 -2.21 -31.27 -2.62
C GLY A 64 -2.00 -31.81 -4.02
#